data_AF-A0A4Q3I479-F1
#
_entry.id   AF-A0A4Q3I479-F1
#
_cell.length_a   1.000
_cell.length_b   1.000
_cell.length_c   1.000
_cell.angle_alpha   90.00
_cell.angle_beta   90.00
_cell.angle_gamma   90.00
#
_symmetry.space_group_name_H-M   'P 1'
#
loop_
_entity.id
_entity.type
_entity.pdbx_description
1 polymer ?
#
loop_
_entity_poly.entity_id
_entity_poly.type
_entity_poly.pdbx_seq_one_letter_code
_entity_poly.pdbx_strand_id
1 'polypeptide(L)'
;MNADVEKRHGLAPAPTAARETPPHPLQAMPDLEVKAAPFLADADAEAFVAVALEDLVDCHIPFLLAGTFALSAYTGITRQTKDLDIFCKAGDYARILSHF
;
A
#
# COMPACT_ATOMS: atom_id res chain seq x y z
N MET A 1 -30.93 45.60 28.79
CA MET A 1 -30.00 44.54 29.25
C MET A 1 -30.70 43.21 28.93
N ASN A 2 -30.43 42.66 27.75
CA ASN A 2 -31.01 41.38 27.33
C ASN A 2 -30.05 40.29 27.81
N ALA A 3 -30.53 39.40 28.68
CA ALA A 3 -29.78 38.24 29.16
C ALA A 3 -30.05 37.05 28.25
N ASP A 4 -28.97 36.33 27.96
CA ASP A 4 -28.79 35.41 26.85
C ASP A 4 -29.66 34.14 26.89
N VAL A 5 -30.31 33.91 25.76
CA VAL A 5 -30.77 32.60 25.27
C VAL A 5 -29.58 31.92 24.60
N GLU A 6 -29.10 30.80 25.15
CA GLU A 6 -28.65 29.60 24.42
C GLU A 6 -27.90 28.66 25.38
N LYS A 7 -28.61 27.69 25.97
CA LYS A 7 -27.96 26.46 26.46
C LYS A 7 -27.79 25.52 25.27
N ARG A 8 -26.62 25.57 24.62
CA ARG A 8 -26.21 24.54 23.66
C ARG A 8 -25.75 23.31 24.43
N HIS A 9 -26.52 22.22 24.33
CA HIS A 9 -26.07 20.89 24.75
C HIS A 9 -24.89 20.47 23.86
N GLY A 10 -23.69 20.51 24.42
CA GLY A 10 -22.48 19.95 23.79
C GLY A 10 -22.59 18.43 23.76
N LEU A 11 -22.87 17.87 22.59
CA LEU A 11 -22.73 16.45 22.34
C LEU A 11 -21.22 16.15 22.22
N ALA A 12 -20.70 15.35 23.15
CA ALA A 12 -19.32 14.89 23.10
C ALA A 12 -19.06 14.10 21.80
N PRO A 13 -17.88 14.24 21.18
CA PRO A 13 -17.54 13.43 20.01
C PRO A 13 -17.51 11.95 20.40
N ALA A 14 -18.13 11.12 19.56
CA ALA A 14 -18.09 9.66 19.73
C ALA A 14 -16.63 9.18 19.75
N PRO A 15 -16.30 8.18 20.59
CA PRO A 15 -14.95 7.63 20.61
C PRO A 15 -14.63 7.07 19.23
N THR A 16 -13.55 7.57 18.62
CA THR A 16 -12.99 6.94 17.42
C THR A 16 -12.53 5.56 17.87
N ALA A 17 -13.29 4.53 17.52
CA ALA A 17 -12.85 3.16 17.70
C ALA A 17 -11.54 3.07 16.92
N ALA A 18 -10.43 2.88 17.63
CA ALA A 18 -9.16 2.57 17.00
C ALA A 18 -9.44 1.42 16.04
N ARG A 19 -9.36 1.70 14.73
CA ARG A 19 -9.45 0.65 13.72
C ARG A 19 -8.29 -0.27 14.02
N GLU A 20 -8.57 -1.42 14.61
CA GLU A 20 -7.60 -2.49 14.74
C GLU A 20 -7.01 -2.68 13.34
N THR A 21 -5.71 -2.41 13.18
CA THR A 21 -5.03 -2.66 11.93
C THR A 21 -5.09 -4.17 11.74
N PRO A 22 -5.86 -4.69 10.76
CA PRO A 22 -5.87 -6.12 10.52
C PRO A 22 -4.42 -6.56 10.27
N PRO A 23 -4.02 -7.75 10.75
CA PRO A 23 -2.65 -8.22 10.58
C PRO A 23 -2.25 -8.09 9.11
N HIS A 24 -1.07 -7.51 8.88
CA HIS A 24 -0.56 -7.30 7.53
C HIS A 24 -0.55 -8.66 6.81
N PRO A 25 -0.99 -8.80 5.54
CA PRO A 25 -1.06 -10.10 4.86
C PRO A 25 0.26 -10.89 4.87
N LEU A 26 1.41 -10.20 4.99
CA LEU A 26 2.71 -10.83 5.18
C LEU A 26 2.88 -11.52 6.55
N GLN A 27 2.21 -11.06 7.61
CA GLN A 27 2.11 -11.81 8.88
C GLN A 27 1.31 -13.12 8.72
N ALA A 28 0.51 -13.26 7.65
CA ALA A 28 -0.20 -14.49 7.31
C ALA A 28 0.61 -15.47 6.44
N MET A 29 1.81 -15.09 5.98
CA MET A 29 2.70 -15.95 5.17
C MET A 29 4.10 -16.09 5.80
N PRO A 30 4.23 -16.77 6.96
CA PRO A 30 5.51 -16.90 7.66
C PRO A 30 6.59 -17.70 6.91
N ASP A 31 6.25 -18.40 5.83
CA ASP A 31 7.15 -19.35 5.14
C ASP A 31 7.50 -18.98 3.68
N LEU A 32 7.27 -17.73 3.24
CA LEU A 32 7.64 -17.35 1.87
C LEU A 32 9.17 -17.18 1.74
N GLU A 33 9.83 -18.20 1.20
CA GLU A 33 11.20 -18.09 0.72
C GLU A 33 11.23 -17.39 -0.65
N VAL A 34 11.86 -16.22 -0.72
CA VAL A 34 12.08 -15.49 -1.99
C VAL A 34 13.16 -16.22 -2.79
N LYS A 35 12.78 -16.89 -3.88
CA LYS A 35 13.68 -17.75 -4.66
C LYS A 35 14.59 -17.00 -5.62
N ALA A 36 14.16 -15.85 -6.13
CA ALA A 36 14.93 -15.01 -7.03
C ALA A 36 14.37 -13.59 -7.10
N ALA A 37 15.14 -12.69 -7.69
CA ALA A 37 14.73 -11.34 -8.07
C ALA A 37 14.80 -11.16 -9.60
N PRO A 38 13.96 -10.29 -10.19
CA PRO A 38 14.16 -9.84 -11.56
C PRO A 38 15.33 -8.85 -11.64
N PHE A 39 15.68 -8.43 -12.84
CA PHE A 39 16.57 -7.29 -13.06
C PHE A 39 15.88 -6.23 -13.92
N LEU A 40 16.24 -4.97 -13.70
CA LEU A 40 15.72 -3.83 -14.46
C LEU A 40 16.73 -3.43 -15.54
N ALA A 41 16.40 -2.44 -16.36
CA ALA A 41 17.23 -2.07 -17.51
C ALA A 41 18.57 -1.42 -17.09
N ASP A 42 18.53 -0.58 -16.04
CA ASP A 42 19.64 0.22 -15.54
C ASP A 42 19.34 0.72 -14.11
N ALA A 43 20.28 1.50 -13.54
CA ALA A 43 20.18 2.02 -12.18
C ALA A 43 19.06 3.06 -12.02
N ASP A 44 18.71 3.80 -13.08
CA ASP A 44 17.62 4.79 -13.02
C ASP A 44 16.27 4.08 -12.92
N ALA A 45 16.09 2.97 -13.65
CA ALA A 45 14.92 2.11 -13.51
C ALA A 45 14.82 1.48 -12.11
N GLU A 46 15.94 1.04 -11.52
CA GLU A 46 15.98 0.54 -10.13
C GLU A 46 15.56 1.63 -9.14
N ALA A 47 16.11 2.84 -9.27
CA ALA A 47 15.76 3.98 -8.43
C ALA A 47 14.28 4.35 -8.56
N PHE A 48 13.74 4.37 -9.79
CA PHE A 48 12.33 4.64 -10.05
C PHE A 48 11.41 3.62 -9.36
N VAL A 49 11.71 2.33 -9.48
CA VAL A 49 10.92 1.28 -8.84
C VAL A 49 11.00 1.35 -7.32
N ALA A 50 12.18 1.66 -6.76
CA ALA A 50 12.34 1.82 -5.32
C ALA A 50 11.46 2.97 -4.77
N VAL A 51 11.52 4.14 -5.41
CA VAL A 51 10.68 5.30 -5.03
C VAL A 51 9.19 4.98 -5.18
N ALA A 52 8.79 4.34 -6.29
CA ALA A 52 7.40 3.96 -6.50
C ALA A 52 6.87 2.99 -5.42
N LEU A 53 7.71 2.06 -4.94
CA LEU A 53 7.36 1.17 -3.83
C LEU A 53 7.23 1.90 -2.50
N GLU A 54 8.09 2.89 -2.24
CA GLU A 54 7.99 3.76 -1.05
C GLU A 54 6.67 4.53 -1.05
N ASP A 55 6.32 5.20 -2.15
CA ASP A 55 5.06 5.93 -2.31
C ASP A 55 3.83 5.01 -2.16
N LEU A 56 3.90 3.78 -2.68
CA LEU A 56 2.85 2.78 -2.51
C LEU A 56 2.68 2.35 -1.05
N VAL A 57 3.75 2.22 -0.28
CA VAL A 57 3.67 1.92 1.15
C VAL A 57 3.07 3.12 1.90
N ASP A 58 3.49 4.33 1.55
CA ASP A 58 3.07 5.58 2.19
C ASP A 58 1.60 5.94 1.91
N CYS A 59 0.97 5.41 0.86
CA CYS A 59 -0.46 5.61 0.62
C CYS A 59 -1.36 4.85 1.63
N HIS A 60 -0.80 3.90 2.39
CA HIS A 60 -1.53 3.06 3.36
C HIS A 60 -2.74 2.30 2.75
N ILE A 61 -2.72 2.05 1.44
CA ILE A 61 -3.73 1.27 0.73
C ILE A 61 -3.19 -0.16 0.54
N PRO A 62 -3.94 -1.20 0.92
CA PRO A 62 -3.48 -2.57 0.71
C PRO A 62 -3.29 -2.91 -0.78
N PHE A 63 -2.10 -3.39 -1.13
CA PHE A 63 -1.76 -3.92 -2.45
C PHE A 63 -0.95 -5.22 -2.33
N LEU A 64 -0.84 -5.96 -3.43
CA LEU A 64 0.06 -7.11 -3.58
C LEU A 64 1.01 -6.84 -4.74
N LEU A 65 2.30 -7.11 -4.53
CA LEU A 65 3.27 -7.08 -5.62
C LEU A 65 2.97 -8.22 -6.61
N ALA A 66 3.02 -7.93 -7.90
CA ALA A 66 2.59 -8.83 -8.96
C ALA A 66 3.66 -8.95 -10.06
N GLY A 67 3.25 -9.48 -11.22
CA GLY A 67 4.06 -9.50 -12.43
C GLY A 67 5.38 -10.26 -12.26
N THR A 68 6.44 -9.70 -12.84
CA THR A 68 7.76 -10.33 -12.85
C THR A 68 8.37 -10.42 -11.46
N PHE A 69 8.17 -9.43 -10.60
CA PHE A 69 8.67 -9.45 -9.22
C PHE A 69 8.09 -10.64 -8.44
N ALA A 70 6.77 -10.82 -8.48
CA ALA A 70 6.12 -11.96 -7.87
C ALA A 70 6.57 -13.29 -8.52
N LEU A 71 6.61 -13.37 -9.86
CA LEU A 71 7.04 -14.59 -10.56
C LEU A 71 8.44 -15.02 -10.09
N SER A 72 9.41 -14.09 -10.05
CA SER A 72 10.77 -14.37 -9.62
C SER A 72 10.81 -14.88 -8.18
N ALA A 73 10.09 -14.21 -7.27
CA ALA A 73 10.03 -14.63 -5.87
C ALA A 73 9.46 -16.05 -5.69
N TYR A 74 8.38 -16.40 -6.41
CA TYR A 74 7.71 -17.70 -6.23
C TYR A 74 8.33 -18.86 -7.01
N THR A 75 8.94 -18.59 -8.16
CA THR A 75 9.40 -19.64 -9.10
C THR A 75 10.92 -19.77 -9.19
N GLY A 76 11.68 -18.74 -8.80
CA GLY A 76 13.12 -18.71 -9.00
C GLY A 76 13.56 -18.28 -10.40
N ILE A 77 12.62 -17.92 -11.29
CA ILE A 77 12.94 -17.45 -12.64
C ILE A 77 13.35 -15.97 -12.59
N THR A 78 14.62 -15.70 -12.90
CA THR A 78 15.13 -14.33 -13.10
C THR A 78 15.02 -13.94 -14.57
N ARG A 79 14.38 -12.80 -14.85
CA ARG A 79 14.34 -12.18 -16.17
C ARG A 79 14.26 -10.67 -16.07
N GLN A 80 14.61 -9.98 -17.15
CA GLN A 80 14.41 -8.54 -17.23
C GLN A 80 12.92 -8.19 -17.11
N THR A 81 12.61 -7.11 -16.40
CA THR A 81 11.29 -6.49 -16.46
C THR A 81 11.40 -5.00 -16.68
N LYS A 82 10.37 -4.42 -17.29
CA LYS A 82 10.25 -2.99 -17.54
C LYS A 82 9.08 -2.36 -16.79
N ASP A 83 8.25 -3.19 -16.16
CA ASP A 83 6.99 -2.81 -15.55
C ASP A 83 7.03 -3.14 -14.05
N LEU A 84 6.38 -2.31 -13.23
CA LEU A 84 6.08 -2.59 -11.83
C LEU A 84 4.57 -2.89 -11.73
N ASP A 85 4.23 -4.16 -11.60
CA ASP A 85 2.83 -4.60 -11.50
C ASP A 85 2.41 -4.77 -10.04
N ILE A 86 1.22 -4.29 -9.70
CA ILE A 86 0.56 -4.56 -8.42
C ILE A 86 -0.89 -5.01 -8.63
N PHE A 87 -1.42 -5.77 -7.68
CA PHE A 87 -2.85 -5.96 -7.52
C PHE A 87 -3.37 -5.12 -6.35
N CYS A 88 -4.51 -4.48 -6.53
CA CYS A 88 -5.26 -3.80 -5.48
C CYS A 88 -6.74 -4.14 -5.60
N LYS A 89 -7.55 -3.71 -4.63
CA LYS A 89 -9.02 -3.82 -4.76
C LYS A 89 -9.51 -2.86 -5.84
N ALA A 90 -10.57 -3.25 -6.55
CA ALA A 90 -11.15 -2.44 -7.63
C ALA A 90 -11.63 -1.04 -7.20
N GLY A 91 -11.92 -0.82 -5.90
CA GLY A 91 -12.27 0.51 -5.38
C GLY A 91 -11.06 1.41 -5.08
N ASP A 92 -9.85 0.86 -5.08
CA ASP A 92 -8.66 1.54 -4.56
C ASP A 92 -7.71 2.05 -5.66
N TYR A 93 -7.79 1.54 -6.89
CA TYR A 93 -6.86 1.92 -7.96
C TYR A 93 -6.82 3.44 -8.23
N ALA A 94 -7.97 4.11 -8.20
CA ALA A 94 -8.03 5.55 -8.47
C ALA A 94 -7.33 6.37 -7.38
N ARG A 95 -7.36 5.89 -6.14
CA ARG A 95 -6.66 6.52 -5.02
C ARG A 95 -5.15 6.30 -5.15
N ILE A 96 -4.72 5.07 -5.43
CA ILE A 96 -3.31 4.74 -5.66
C ILE A 96 -2.73 5.60 -6.80
N LEU A 97 -3.41 5.69 -7.94
CA LEU A 97 -2.95 6.47 -9.09
C LEU A 97 -2.89 7.98 -8.84
N SER A 98 -3.53 8.49 -7.78
CA SER A 98 -3.46 9.92 -7.44
C SER A 98 -2.23 10.31 -6.60
N HIS A 99 -1.39 9.33 -6.21
CA HIS A 99 -0.16 9.57 -5.44
C HIS A 99 1.09 9.80 -6.30
N PHE A 100 0.99 9.57 -7.62
CA PHE A 100 2.05 9.76 -8.61
C PHE A 100 1.65 10.83 -9.62
#